data_AF-Q0UJ70-F1
#
_entry.id   AF-Q0UJ70-F1
#
_cell.length_a   1.000
_cell.length_b   1.000
_cell.length_c   1.000
_cell.angle_alpha   90.00
_cell.angle_beta   90.00
_cell.angle_gamma   90.00
#
_symmetry.space_group_name_H-M   'P 1'
#
loop_
_entity.id
_entity.type
_entity.pdbx_description
1 polymer ?
#
loop_
_entity_poly.entity_id
_entity_poly.type
_entity_poly.pdbx_seq_one_letter_code
_entity_poly.pdbx_strand_id
1 'polypeptide(L)'
;MCSGDPVAWFVNQIATGAATLPRAAMCLELLDGASETPPRLHNGKTTAFVLAEWLRTSGADLSREFVDLHNTKQGFGNKSMDKLVALMFADGEKAAPWRWFIRSQEQRTKETKLDAKIVSKFRQQLLWKMVHTQANRSLDKGLAVFMQAFRMAQIEGIEAAYVVLRPAGAHLVNRIMSTPEHTIERELYQSFLVSSRQWLGSWSEAVESMLWLHHPTQRSATPGLEFLRNSAGAITHVQSAQSRRHFLVQLCLGVARQLLEEERYVEAQIAMQFSKEHFADLVLPRAPVTAPAPAPQPAARHKQRRERDNLELLDQLAFGLETVFNNTHSILTSNNPDSIAFPASDAASMITE
;
A
#
# COMPACT_ATOMS: atom_id res chain seq x y z
N MET A 1 -11.47 -2.97 -34.31
CA MET A 1 -11.59 -2.90 -32.83
C MET A 1 -12.91 -2.23 -32.54
N CYS A 2 -13.92 -3.00 -32.11
CA CYS A 2 -15.23 -2.43 -31.83
C CYS A 2 -15.14 -1.58 -30.56
N SER A 3 -15.45 -0.29 -30.68
CA SER A 3 -15.73 0.66 -29.60
C SER A 3 -17.04 0.31 -28.87
N GLY A 4 -17.23 -0.98 -28.57
CA GLY A 4 -18.42 -1.54 -27.96
C GLY A 4 -18.24 -1.68 -26.45
N ASP A 5 -19.37 -1.67 -25.73
CA ASP A 5 -19.45 -1.93 -24.29
C ASP A 5 -18.62 -3.18 -23.89
N PRO A 6 -17.53 -3.02 -23.11
CA PRO A 6 -16.68 -4.13 -22.68
C PRO A 6 -17.45 -5.22 -21.93
N VAL A 7 -18.49 -4.83 -21.20
CA VAL A 7 -19.33 -5.76 -20.44
C VAL A 7 -20.17 -6.60 -21.39
N ALA A 8 -20.82 -5.97 -22.37
CA ALA A 8 -21.57 -6.68 -23.40
C ALA A 8 -20.68 -7.63 -24.20
N TRP A 9 -19.46 -7.20 -24.55
CA TRP A 9 -18.47 -8.09 -25.17
C TRP A 9 -18.18 -9.31 -24.31
N PHE A 10 -17.94 -9.13 -23.01
CA PHE A 10 -17.67 -10.24 -22.10
C PHE A 10 -18.89 -11.15 -21.90
N VAL A 11 -20.09 -10.59 -21.77
CA VAL A 11 -21.36 -11.35 -21.72
C VAL A 11 -21.53 -12.21 -22.97
N ASN A 12 -21.19 -11.71 -24.15
CA ASN A 12 -21.17 -12.51 -25.37
C ASN A 12 -20.16 -13.65 -25.29
N GLN A 13 -18.97 -13.43 -24.70
CA GLN A 13 -18.02 -14.52 -24.47
C GLN A 13 -18.59 -15.61 -23.54
N ILE A 14 -19.34 -15.21 -22.51
CA ILE A 14 -20.04 -16.15 -21.61
C ILE A 14 -21.07 -16.95 -22.39
N ALA A 15 -21.92 -16.27 -23.17
CA ALA A 15 -22.99 -16.90 -23.94
C ALA A 15 -22.45 -17.92 -24.97
N THR A 16 -21.29 -17.65 -25.57
CA THR A 16 -20.63 -18.57 -26.50
C THR A 16 -19.81 -19.66 -25.81
N GLY A 17 -19.79 -19.72 -24.47
CA GLY A 17 -18.98 -20.67 -23.70
C GLY A 17 -17.47 -20.44 -23.79
N ALA A 18 -17.05 -19.25 -24.25
CA ALA A 18 -15.66 -18.92 -24.53
C ALA A 18 -15.03 -17.98 -23.48
N ALA A 19 -15.76 -17.65 -22.43
CA ALA A 19 -15.27 -16.82 -21.33
C ALA A 19 -14.16 -17.54 -20.54
N THR A 20 -13.05 -16.82 -20.30
CA THR A 20 -11.89 -17.31 -19.56
C THR A 20 -11.37 -16.21 -18.62
N LEU A 21 -10.57 -16.57 -17.62
CA LEU A 21 -9.97 -15.60 -16.69
C LEU A 21 -9.17 -14.49 -17.40
N PRO A 22 -8.33 -14.78 -18.42
CA PRO A 22 -7.67 -13.73 -19.20
C PRO A 22 -8.66 -12.79 -19.92
N ARG A 23 -9.78 -13.30 -20.43
CA ARG A 23 -10.81 -12.46 -21.07
C ARG A 23 -11.55 -11.60 -20.05
N ALA A 24 -11.79 -12.10 -18.84
CA ALA A 24 -12.35 -11.31 -17.74
C ALA A 24 -11.37 -10.19 -17.32
N ALA A 25 -10.07 -10.49 -17.23
CA ALA A 25 -9.05 -9.49 -16.96
C ALA A 25 -8.98 -8.43 -18.08
N MET A 26 -9.06 -8.84 -19.35
CA MET A 26 -9.13 -7.91 -20.48
C MET A 26 -10.38 -7.02 -20.42
N CYS A 27 -11.54 -7.57 -20.03
CA CYS A 27 -12.75 -6.77 -19.81
C CYS A 27 -12.51 -5.68 -18.75
N LEU A 28 -11.90 -6.03 -17.61
CA LEU A 28 -11.52 -5.07 -16.56
C LEU A 28 -10.56 -3.99 -17.06
N GLU A 29 -9.64 -4.32 -17.97
CA GLU A 29 -8.73 -3.33 -18.55
C GLU A 29 -9.42 -2.35 -19.49
N LEU A 30 -10.35 -2.84 -20.29
CA LEU A 30 -11.13 -1.99 -21.20
C LEU A 30 -12.08 -1.05 -20.44
N LEU A 31 -12.55 -1.45 -19.25
CA LEU A 31 -13.37 -0.61 -18.38
C LEU A 31 -12.59 0.58 -17.82
N ASP A 32 -11.32 0.39 -17.45
CA ASP A 32 -10.47 1.48 -16.95
C ASP A 32 -10.19 2.56 -18.00
N GLY A 33 -10.20 2.20 -19.29
CA GLY A 33 -10.04 3.16 -20.39
C GLY A 33 -11.28 4.04 -20.65
N ALA A 34 -12.43 3.68 -20.07
CA ALA A 34 -13.72 4.35 -20.26
C ALA A 34 -14.12 5.10 -18.98
N SER A 35 -13.34 6.13 -18.60
CA SER A 35 -13.49 6.85 -17.32
C SER A 35 -14.83 7.59 -17.17
N GLU A 36 -15.29 7.69 -15.90
CA GLU A 36 -16.34 8.56 -15.36
C GLU A 36 -17.77 8.40 -15.89
N THR A 37 -18.33 7.20 -15.83
CA THR A 37 -19.80 7.06 -15.86
C THR A 37 -20.33 6.30 -14.66
N PRO A 38 -21.51 6.67 -14.13
CA PRO A 38 -22.18 5.93 -13.06
C PRO A 38 -22.28 4.45 -13.41
N PRO A 39 -22.39 3.54 -12.41
CA PRO A 39 -22.35 2.10 -12.62
C PRO A 39 -23.29 1.72 -13.76
N ARG A 40 -22.71 1.36 -14.90
CA ARG A 40 -23.48 1.02 -16.08
C ARG A 40 -24.20 -0.28 -15.80
N LEU A 41 -25.52 -0.22 -15.73
CA LEU A 41 -26.36 -1.38 -15.57
C LEU A 41 -26.46 -2.09 -16.91
N HIS A 42 -25.92 -3.30 -16.98
CA HIS A 42 -26.12 -4.18 -18.12
C HIS A 42 -27.31 -5.10 -17.79
N ASN A 43 -28.45 -4.89 -18.44
CA ASN A 43 -29.70 -5.61 -18.16
C ASN A 43 -30.11 -5.53 -16.66
N GLY A 44 -29.97 -4.34 -16.05
CA GLY A 44 -30.28 -4.13 -14.63
C GLY A 44 -29.25 -4.70 -13.64
N LYS A 45 -28.14 -5.26 -14.12
CA LYS A 45 -27.06 -5.81 -13.29
C LYS A 45 -25.82 -4.94 -13.39
N THR A 46 -25.12 -4.77 -12.27
CA THR A 46 -23.83 -4.07 -12.25
C THR A 46 -22.74 -4.92 -12.89
N THR A 47 -21.66 -4.26 -13.31
CA THR A 47 -20.54 -4.96 -13.95
C THR A 47 -19.84 -5.89 -12.96
N ALA A 48 -19.67 -5.44 -11.71
CA ALA A 48 -19.17 -6.31 -10.64
C ALA A 48 -20.02 -7.57 -10.48
N PHE A 49 -21.35 -7.44 -10.50
CA PHE A 49 -22.25 -8.57 -10.35
C PHE A 49 -22.06 -9.58 -11.49
N VAL A 50 -21.99 -9.13 -12.75
CA VAL A 50 -21.80 -10.01 -13.91
C VAL A 50 -20.50 -10.81 -13.79
N LEU A 51 -19.39 -10.15 -13.43
CA LEU A 51 -18.09 -10.80 -13.27
C LEU A 51 -18.08 -11.74 -12.06
N ALA A 52 -18.59 -11.31 -10.91
CA ALA A 52 -18.67 -12.11 -9.70
C ALA A 52 -19.53 -13.36 -9.88
N GLU A 53 -20.66 -13.22 -10.57
CA GLU A 53 -21.58 -14.31 -10.84
C GLU A 53 -20.97 -15.31 -11.82
N TRP A 54 -20.34 -14.85 -12.91
CA TRP A 54 -19.64 -15.74 -13.83
C TRP A 54 -18.50 -16.50 -13.14
N LEU A 55 -17.66 -15.80 -12.36
CA LEU A 55 -16.57 -16.43 -11.60
C LEU A 55 -17.09 -17.54 -10.69
N ARG A 56 -18.22 -17.30 -10.03
CA ARG A 56 -18.89 -18.25 -9.13
C ARG A 56 -19.52 -19.43 -9.88
N THR A 57 -20.30 -19.18 -10.92
CA THR A 57 -21.05 -20.24 -11.61
C THR A 57 -20.16 -21.10 -12.49
N SER A 58 -19.06 -20.55 -13.02
CA SER A 58 -18.05 -21.32 -13.76
C SER A 58 -17.09 -22.10 -12.85
N GLY A 59 -17.09 -21.82 -11.55
CA GLY A 59 -16.09 -22.35 -10.61
C GLY A 59 -14.69 -21.77 -10.84
N ALA A 60 -14.54 -20.74 -11.68
CA ALA A 60 -13.25 -20.11 -11.95
C ALA A 60 -12.67 -19.45 -10.70
N ASP A 61 -13.51 -18.95 -9.77
CA ASP A 61 -13.02 -18.45 -8.47
C ASP A 61 -12.42 -19.54 -7.57
N LEU A 62 -12.62 -20.83 -7.89
CA LEU A 62 -12.05 -21.97 -7.17
C LEU A 62 -10.82 -22.56 -7.84
N SER A 63 -10.53 -22.10 -9.05
CA SER A 63 -9.52 -22.71 -9.88
C SER A 63 -8.11 -22.33 -9.43
N ARG A 64 -7.14 -23.18 -9.78
CA ARG A 64 -5.71 -22.91 -9.59
C ARG A 64 -5.30 -21.66 -10.37
N GLU A 65 -5.79 -21.52 -11.59
CA GLU A 65 -5.48 -20.42 -12.51
C GLU A 65 -5.88 -19.07 -11.90
N PHE A 66 -6.98 -19.00 -11.15
CA PHE A 66 -7.38 -17.76 -10.48
C PHE A 66 -6.38 -17.35 -9.39
N VAL A 67 -5.92 -18.31 -8.58
CA VAL A 67 -4.91 -18.04 -7.55
C VAL A 67 -3.56 -17.69 -8.18
N ASP A 68 -3.14 -18.42 -9.21
CA ASP A 68 -1.87 -18.22 -9.89
C ASP A 68 -1.85 -16.87 -10.63
N LEU A 69 -2.92 -16.52 -11.35
CA LEU A 69 -3.06 -15.25 -12.05
C LEU A 69 -2.79 -14.08 -11.10
N HIS A 70 -3.38 -14.10 -9.91
CA HIS A 70 -3.27 -12.99 -8.97
C HIS A 70 -2.03 -13.02 -8.06
N ASN A 71 -1.30 -14.13 -8.01
CA ASN A 71 -0.04 -14.26 -7.26
C ASN A 71 1.22 -13.85 -8.04
N THR A 72 1.15 -13.79 -9.38
CA THR A 72 2.29 -13.48 -10.24
C THR A 72 2.69 -12.01 -10.15
N LYS A 73 4.00 -11.75 -9.96
CA LYS A 73 4.55 -10.37 -9.92
C LYS A 73 4.59 -9.71 -11.32
N GLN A 74 4.33 -10.44 -12.39
CA GLN A 74 4.39 -9.91 -13.75
C GLN A 74 3.08 -9.19 -14.13
N GLY A 75 3.16 -7.86 -14.17
CA GLY A 75 2.38 -6.93 -14.98
C GLY A 75 0.85 -6.95 -14.84
N PHE A 76 0.23 -8.00 -15.37
CA PHE A 76 -1.21 -8.08 -15.65
C PHE A 76 -2.03 -8.68 -14.48
N GLY A 77 -1.48 -9.68 -13.79
CA GLY A 77 -2.21 -10.47 -12.79
C GLY A 77 -2.52 -9.75 -11.48
N ASN A 78 -1.58 -8.95 -10.98
CA ASN A 78 -1.78 -8.17 -9.75
C ASN A 78 -2.76 -7.01 -10.03
N LYS A 79 -2.58 -6.26 -11.12
CA LYS A 79 -3.46 -5.13 -11.47
C LYS A 79 -4.92 -5.55 -11.70
N SER A 80 -5.17 -6.73 -12.25
CA SER A 80 -6.54 -7.20 -12.47
C SER A 80 -7.28 -7.49 -11.15
N MET A 81 -6.60 -7.99 -10.11
CA MET A 81 -7.21 -8.14 -8.79
C MET A 81 -7.57 -6.79 -8.18
N ASP A 82 -6.68 -5.79 -8.30
CA ASP A 82 -6.89 -4.44 -7.79
C ASP A 82 -8.16 -3.84 -8.37
N LYS A 83 -8.30 -3.91 -9.69
CA LYS A 83 -9.46 -3.41 -10.44
C LYS A 83 -10.72 -4.18 -10.06
N LEU A 84 -10.64 -5.52 -9.99
CA LEU A 84 -11.78 -6.35 -9.66
C LEU A 84 -12.32 -6.05 -8.26
N VAL A 85 -11.43 -5.97 -7.26
CA VAL A 85 -11.79 -5.62 -5.89
C VAL A 85 -12.33 -4.19 -5.82
N ALA A 86 -11.67 -3.23 -6.49
CA ALA A 86 -12.14 -1.84 -6.53
C ALA A 86 -13.55 -1.72 -7.11
N LEU A 87 -13.80 -2.39 -8.24
CA LEU A 87 -15.10 -2.46 -8.90
C LEU A 87 -16.16 -3.10 -8.01
N MET A 88 -15.86 -4.26 -7.41
CA MET A 88 -16.79 -4.95 -6.50
C MET A 88 -17.19 -4.09 -5.31
N PHE A 89 -16.25 -3.37 -4.71
CA PHE A 89 -16.56 -2.46 -3.62
C PHE A 89 -17.25 -1.16 -4.08
N ALA A 90 -17.05 -0.71 -5.32
CA ALA A 90 -17.79 0.41 -5.90
C ALA A 90 -19.27 0.06 -6.07
N ASP A 91 -19.53 -1.11 -6.63
CA ASP A 91 -20.87 -1.60 -6.96
C ASP A 91 -21.62 -2.24 -5.77
N GLY A 92 -20.98 -2.33 -4.60
CA GLY A 92 -21.58 -2.90 -3.38
C GLY A 92 -21.49 -4.43 -3.27
N GLU A 93 -20.88 -5.11 -4.24
CA GLU A 93 -20.66 -6.56 -4.31
C GLU A 93 -19.56 -7.07 -3.38
N LYS A 94 -19.63 -6.72 -2.09
CA LYS A 94 -18.61 -7.08 -1.07
C LYS A 94 -18.58 -8.58 -0.77
N ALA A 95 -19.65 -9.30 -1.04
CA ALA A 95 -19.77 -10.71 -0.69
C ALA A 95 -18.76 -11.60 -1.44
N ALA A 96 -18.41 -11.27 -2.68
CA ALA A 96 -17.50 -12.08 -3.49
C ALA A 96 -16.06 -12.06 -2.95
N PRO A 97 -15.41 -10.89 -2.70
CA PRO A 97 -14.08 -10.86 -2.08
C PRO A 97 -14.03 -11.58 -0.72
N TRP A 98 -15.05 -11.40 0.11
CA TRP A 98 -15.13 -12.09 1.40
C TRP A 98 -15.24 -13.60 1.25
N ARG A 99 -16.00 -14.10 0.28
CA ARG A 99 -16.09 -15.53 -0.01
C ARG A 99 -14.74 -16.14 -0.39
N TRP A 100 -13.92 -15.41 -1.13
CA TRP A 100 -12.57 -15.87 -1.49
C TRP A 100 -11.63 -15.84 -0.28
N PHE A 101 -11.79 -14.88 0.63
CA PHE A 101 -10.96 -14.73 1.82
C PHE A 101 -11.26 -15.73 2.95
N ILE A 102 -12.55 -16.02 3.19
CA ILE A 102 -13.03 -16.86 4.32
C ILE A 102 -12.68 -18.34 4.14
N ARG A 103 -12.43 -18.81 2.92
CA ARG A 103 -12.05 -20.21 2.68
C ARG A 103 -10.79 -20.55 3.47
N SER A 104 -10.86 -21.64 4.24
CA SER A 104 -9.72 -22.08 5.04
C SER A 104 -8.54 -22.44 4.14
N GLN A 105 -7.32 -22.30 4.68
CA GLN A 105 -6.11 -22.62 3.94
C GLN A 105 -6.09 -24.08 3.48
N GLU A 106 -6.57 -25.01 4.33
CA GLU A 106 -6.67 -26.43 4.00
C GLU A 106 -7.65 -26.67 2.85
N GLN A 107 -8.85 -26.09 2.91
CA GLN A 107 -9.85 -26.22 1.87
C GLN A 107 -9.29 -25.71 0.53
N ARG A 108 -8.64 -24.54 0.55
CA ARG A 108 -8.13 -23.94 -0.67
C ARG A 108 -6.94 -24.70 -1.26
N THR A 109 -6.09 -25.27 -0.41
CA THR A 109 -4.98 -26.15 -0.81
C THR A 109 -5.52 -27.41 -1.51
N LYS A 110 -6.59 -28.02 -0.98
CA LYS A 110 -7.25 -29.17 -1.61
C LYS A 110 -7.88 -28.83 -2.96
N GLU A 111 -8.58 -27.69 -3.04
CA GLU A 111 -9.25 -27.23 -4.27
C GLU A 111 -8.26 -26.91 -5.40
N THR A 112 -7.16 -26.22 -5.07
CA THR A 112 -6.22 -25.68 -6.09
C THR A 112 -5.00 -26.57 -6.33
N LYS A 113 -4.73 -27.54 -5.44
CA LYS A 113 -3.49 -28.33 -5.41
C LYS A 113 -2.22 -27.47 -5.36
N LEU A 114 -2.33 -26.24 -4.85
CA LEU A 114 -1.22 -25.32 -4.65
C LEU A 114 -0.63 -25.47 -3.25
N ASP A 115 0.62 -25.05 -3.09
CA ASP A 115 1.25 -25.03 -1.78
C ASP A 115 0.57 -24.05 -0.81
N ALA A 116 0.57 -24.41 0.47
CA ALA A 116 0.08 -23.62 1.59
C ALA A 116 0.62 -22.18 1.57
N LYS A 117 1.89 -21.99 1.22
CA LYS A 117 2.53 -20.68 1.14
C LYS A 117 1.93 -19.80 0.03
N ILE A 118 1.61 -20.39 -1.12
CA ILE A 118 1.01 -19.69 -2.27
C ILE A 118 -0.42 -19.25 -1.93
N VAL A 119 -1.18 -20.12 -1.28
CA VAL A 119 -2.54 -19.83 -0.79
C VAL A 119 -2.52 -18.70 0.27
N SER A 120 -1.60 -18.77 1.23
CA SER A 120 -1.45 -17.72 2.26
C SER A 120 -1.09 -16.37 1.63
N LYS A 121 -0.17 -16.36 0.66
CA LYS A 121 0.20 -15.15 -0.08
C LYS A 121 -1.00 -14.56 -0.86
N PHE A 122 -1.82 -15.40 -1.48
CA PHE A 122 -3.04 -14.96 -2.14
C PHE A 122 -4.02 -14.31 -1.14
N ARG A 123 -4.26 -14.92 0.02
CA ARG A 123 -5.13 -14.35 1.07
C ARG A 123 -4.57 -13.00 1.56
N GLN A 124 -3.27 -12.89 1.76
CA GLN A 124 -2.59 -11.64 2.14
C GLN A 124 -2.81 -10.54 1.11
N GLN A 125 -2.59 -10.86 -0.17
CA GLN A 125 -2.78 -9.90 -1.25
C GLN A 125 -4.24 -9.48 -1.35
N LEU A 126 -5.18 -10.43 -1.34
CA LEU A 126 -6.60 -10.14 -1.41
C LEU A 126 -7.03 -9.20 -0.27
N LEU A 127 -6.67 -9.51 0.98
CA LEU A 127 -7.01 -8.66 2.13
C LEU A 127 -6.36 -7.28 2.01
N TRP A 128 -5.09 -7.22 1.61
CA TRP A 128 -4.40 -5.95 1.37
C TRP A 128 -5.17 -5.10 0.35
N LYS A 129 -5.66 -5.68 -0.75
CA LYS A 129 -6.44 -4.96 -1.77
C LYS A 129 -7.77 -4.47 -1.23
N MET A 130 -8.49 -5.30 -0.48
CA MET A 130 -9.77 -4.93 0.12
C MET A 130 -9.60 -3.75 1.08
N VAL A 131 -8.61 -3.83 1.97
CA VAL A 131 -8.30 -2.78 2.95
C VAL A 131 -7.81 -1.52 2.25
N HIS A 132 -6.85 -1.62 1.31
CA HIS A 132 -6.31 -0.50 0.57
C HIS A 132 -7.40 0.27 -0.19
N THR A 133 -8.25 -0.46 -0.93
CA THR A 133 -9.37 0.11 -1.70
C THR A 133 -10.34 0.88 -0.78
N GLN A 134 -10.70 0.31 0.36
CA GLN A 134 -11.63 0.98 1.28
C GLN A 134 -10.98 2.14 2.02
N ALA A 135 -9.73 1.97 2.47
CA ALA A 135 -8.97 3.02 3.14
C ALA A 135 -8.77 4.25 2.25
N ASN A 136 -8.63 4.06 0.93
CA ASN A 136 -8.59 5.14 -0.06
C ASN A 136 -9.88 5.98 -0.09
N ARG A 137 -11.03 5.40 0.26
CA ARG A 137 -12.31 6.11 0.33
C ARG A 137 -12.56 6.72 1.71
N SER A 138 -12.23 5.99 2.76
CA SER A 138 -12.35 6.41 4.16
C SER A 138 -11.54 5.44 5.02
N LEU A 139 -10.76 6.00 5.94
CA LEU A 139 -9.94 5.20 6.84
C LEU A 139 -10.79 4.30 7.74
N ASP A 140 -11.95 4.76 8.20
CA ASP A 140 -12.92 3.94 8.94
C ASP A 140 -13.35 2.71 8.15
N LYS A 141 -13.63 2.88 6.85
CA LYS A 141 -14.01 1.74 5.99
C LYS A 141 -12.86 0.74 5.86
N GLY A 142 -11.63 1.22 5.73
CA GLY A 142 -10.43 0.38 5.71
C GLY A 142 -10.23 -0.39 7.01
N LEU A 143 -10.34 0.30 8.14
CA LEU A 143 -10.26 -0.29 9.48
C LEU A 143 -11.38 -1.31 9.71
N ALA A 144 -12.62 -1.01 9.32
CA ALA A 144 -13.74 -1.93 9.46
C ALA A 144 -13.54 -3.24 8.69
N VAL A 145 -13.02 -3.17 7.45
CA VAL A 145 -12.63 -4.36 6.67
C VAL A 145 -11.54 -5.15 7.37
N PHE A 146 -10.48 -4.47 7.86
CA PHE A 146 -9.42 -5.14 8.60
C PHE A 146 -9.94 -5.83 9.86
N MET A 147 -10.76 -5.14 10.66
CA MET A 147 -11.33 -5.68 11.90
C MET A 147 -12.27 -6.86 11.64
N GLN A 148 -12.97 -6.87 10.50
CA GLN A 148 -13.75 -8.04 10.08
C GLN A 148 -12.85 -9.24 9.79
N ALA A 149 -11.75 -9.06 9.06
CA ALA A 149 -10.78 -10.13 8.80
C ALA A 149 -10.09 -10.61 10.09
N PHE A 150 -9.79 -9.68 11.01
CA PHE A 150 -9.24 -9.99 12.31
C PHE A 150 -10.17 -10.88 13.15
N ARG A 151 -11.47 -10.56 13.21
CA ARG A 151 -12.46 -11.41 13.89
C ARG A 151 -12.55 -12.82 13.29
N MET A 152 -12.41 -12.95 11.96
CA MET A 152 -12.38 -14.25 11.31
C MET A 152 -11.13 -15.05 11.70
N ALA A 153 -9.96 -14.42 11.74
CA ALA A 153 -8.73 -15.05 12.18
C ALA A 153 -8.80 -15.48 13.67
N GLN A 154 -9.45 -14.68 14.51
CA GLN A 154 -9.69 -15.05 15.91
C GLN A 154 -10.57 -16.31 16.04
N ILE A 155 -11.61 -16.43 15.21
CA ILE A 155 -12.48 -17.63 15.18
C ILE A 155 -11.71 -18.86 14.72
N GLU A 156 -10.79 -18.72 13.75
CA GLU A 156 -9.91 -19.82 13.33
C GLU A 156 -8.99 -20.29 14.48
N GLY A 157 -8.65 -19.41 15.43
CA GLY A 157 -7.91 -19.75 16.66
C GLY A 157 -6.45 -20.17 16.46
N ILE A 158 -5.90 -20.00 15.26
CA ILE A 158 -4.55 -20.43 14.89
C ILE A 158 -3.67 -19.19 14.70
N GLU A 159 -2.51 -19.14 15.38
CA GLU A 159 -1.58 -17.99 15.27
C GLU A 159 -1.12 -17.71 13.83
N ALA A 160 -0.98 -18.75 13.02
CA ALA A 160 -0.62 -18.64 11.61
C ALA A 160 -1.64 -17.81 10.79
N ALA A 161 -2.90 -17.72 11.23
CA ALA A 161 -3.92 -16.91 10.58
C ALA A 161 -3.61 -15.41 10.68
N TYR A 162 -2.93 -14.96 11.75
CA TYR A 162 -2.58 -13.55 11.93
C TYR A 162 -1.50 -13.06 10.96
N VAL A 163 -0.66 -13.97 10.43
CA VAL A 163 0.34 -13.63 9.41
C VAL A 163 -0.33 -13.03 8.17
N VAL A 164 -1.56 -13.47 7.85
CA VAL A 164 -2.32 -12.96 6.71
C VAL A 164 -2.71 -11.48 6.88
N LEU A 165 -2.86 -11.02 8.12
CA LEU A 165 -3.31 -9.66 8.44
C LEU A 165 -2.18 -8.62 8.34
N ARG A 166 -0.93 -9.03 8.57
CA ARG A 166 0.22 -8.11 8.74
C ARG A 166 0.37 -7.08 7.60
N PRO A 167 0.31 -7.45 6.30
CA PRO A 167 0.44 -6.48 5.21
C PRO A 167 -0.63 -5.38 5.24
N ALA A 168 -1.87 -5.78 5.49
CA ALA A 168 -3.01 -4.85 5.51
C ALA A 168 -2.99 -3.97 6.77
N GLY A 169 -2.63 -4.54 7.91
CA GLY A 169 -2.47 -3.80 9.16
C GLY A 169 -1.35 -2.77 9.08
N ALA A 170 -0.18 -3.15 8.56
CA ALA A 170 0.94 -2.22 8.33
C ALA A 170 0.55 -1.06 7.39
N HIS A 171 -0.21 -1.34 6.33
CA HIS A 171 -0.73 -0.29 5.46
C HIS A 171 -1.61 0.73 6.20
N LEU A 172 -2.50 0.25 7.07
CA LEU A 172 -3.36 1.11 7.88
C LEU A 172 -2.57 1.96 8.88
N VAL A 173 -1.58 1.37 9.56
CA VAL A 173 -0.68 2.11 10.46
C VAL A 173 0.04 3.23 9.70
N ASN A 174 0.64 2.93 8.55
CA ASN A 174 1.33 3.95 7.73
C ASN A 174 0.38 5.05 7.28
N ARG A 175 -0.88 4.71 6.97
CA ARG A 175 -1.90 5.68 6.57
C ARG A 175 -2.34 6.59 7.71
N ILE A 176 -2.51 6.05 8.92
CA ILE A 176 -2.78 6.81 10.15
C ILE A 176 -1.64 7.80 10.39
N MET A 177 -0.39 7.33 10.32
CA MET A 177 0.79 8.20 10.50
C MET A 177 0.89 9.32 9.47
N SER A 178 0.52 9.03 8.21
CA SER A 178 0.62 10.00 7.11
C SER A 178 -0.55 10.98 7.06
N THR A 179 -1.62 10.75 7.82
CA THR A 179 -2.87 11.53 7.74
C THR A 179 -3.29 12.04 9.14
N PRO A 180 -2.63 13.08 9.69
CA PRO A 180 -2.81 13.50 11.08
C PRO A 180 -4.20 14.10 11.42
N GLU A 181 -5.00 14.45 10.42
CA GLU A 181 -6.29 15.15 10.58
C GLU A 181 -7.52 14.27 10.26
N HIS A 182 -7.36 12.95 10.20
CA HIS A 182 -8.50 12.08 9.94
C HIS A 182 -9.50 12.05 11.12
N THR A 183 -10.79 12.07 10.82
CA THR A 183 -11.84 11.70 11.77
C THR A 183 -12.02 10.19 11.71
N ILE A 184 -11.42 9.46 12.64
CA ILE A 184 -11.67 8.01 12.82
C ILE A 184 -12.64 7.84 13.98
N GLU A 185 -13.59 6.92 13.83
CA GLU A 185 -14.45 6.51 14.93
C GLU A 185 -13.64 5.94 16.10
N ARG A 186 -13.81 6.53 17.30
CA ARG A 186 -12.99 6.22 18.48
C ARG A 186 -13.00 4.73 18.84
N GLU A 187 -14.16 4.10 18.82
CA GLU A 187 -14.31 2.68 19.19
C GLU A 187 -13.61 1.75 18.20
N LEU A 188 -13.68 2.10 16.91
CA LEU A 188 -13.01 1.36 15.84
C LEU A 188 -11.49 1.49 15.96
N TYR A 189 -10.98 2.70 16.24
CA TYR A 189 -9.56 2.94 16.50
C TYR A 189 -9.05 2.14 17.69
N GLN A 190 -9.79 2.18 18.82
CA GLN A 190 -9.42 1.45 20.03
C GLN A 190 -9.39 -0.06 19.79
N SER A 191 -10.38 -0.57 19.06
CA SER A 191 -10.42 -2.00 18.69
C SER A 191 -9.22 -2.40 17.83
N PHE A 192 -8.83 -1.54 16.88
CA PHE A 192 -7.65 -1.75 16.05
C PHE A 192 -6.36 -1.70 16.87
N LEU A 193 -6.21 -0.73 17.77
CA LEU A 193 -5.07 -0.61 18.68
C LEU A 193 -4.90 -1.87 19.52
N VAL A 194 -5.98 -2.35 20.16
CA VAL A 194 -5.93 -3.57 20.98
C VAL A 194 -5.61 -4.81 20.12
N SER A 195 -6.11 -4.86 18.88
CA SER A 195 -5.84 -5.97 17.97
C SER A 195 -4.35 -6.11 17.61
N SER A 196 -3.60 -5.00 17.59
CA SER A 196 -2.20 -4.94 17.14
C SER A 196 -1.30 -5.95 17.84
N ARG A 197 -1.53 -6.20 19.14
CA ARG A 197 -0.80 -7.17 19.96
C ARG A 197 -0.85 -8.59 19.41
N GLN A 198 -1.99 -8.99 18.88
CA GLN A 198 -2.21 -10.38 18.43
C GLN A 198 -1.55 -10.68 17.08
N TRP A 199 -1.48 -9.70 16.17
CA TRP A 199 -0.98 -9.94 14.82
C TRP A 199 0.46 -9.47 14.56
N LEU A 200 1.03 -8.65 15.45
CA LEU A 200 2.41 -8.17 15.34
C LEU A 200 3.43 -8.91 16.22
N GLY A 201 2.99 -9.67 17.21
CA GLY A 201 3.90 -10.38 18.13
C GLY A 201 4.83 -9.39 18.85
N SER A 202 6.15 -9.61 18.77
CA SER A 202 7.16 -8.74 19.42
C SER A 202 7.17 -7.30 18.90
N TRP A 203 6.70 -7.05 17.67
CA TRP A 203 6.65 -5.70 17.10
C TRP A 203 5.44 -4.88 17.58
N SER A 204 4.56 -5.48 18.39
CA SER A 204 3.33 -4.83 18.82
C SER A 204 3.57 -3.60 19.67
N GLU A 205 4.54 -3.61 20.58
CA GLU A 205 4.83 -2.47 21.47
C GLU A 205 5.24 -1.22 20.70
N ALA A 206 6.09 -1.37 19.66
CA ALA A 206 6.54 -0.26 18.82
C ALA A 206 5.37 0.33 18.02
N VAL A 207 4.50 -0.51 17.46
CA VAL A 207 3.34 -0.05 16.69
C VAL A 207 2.27 0.54 17.58
N GLU A 208 1.99 -0.06 18.74
CA GLU A 208 1.05 0.47 19.72
C GLU A 208 1.49 1.86 20.18
N SER A 209 2.77 2.03 20.48
CA SER A 209 3.35 3.33 20.82
C SER A 209 3.12 4.37 19.72
N MET A 210 3.33 3.99 18.45
CA MET A 210 3.04 4.86 17.32
C MET A 210 1.55 5.20 17.20
N LEU A 211 0.66 4.23 17.40
CA LEU A 211 -0.78 4.46 17.36
C LEU A 211 -1.24 5.37 18.51
N TRP A 212 -0.61 5.33 19.69
CA TRP A 212 -0.93 6.27 20.76
C TRP A 212 -0.52 7.70 20.46
N LEU A 213 0.58 7.92 19.73
CA LEU A 213 0.97 9.26 19.26
C LEU A 213 -0.06 9.86 18.30
N HIS A 214 -0.71 9.01 17.49
CA HIS A 214 -1.69 9.41 16.48
C HIS A 214 -3.15 9.20 16.92
N HIS A 215 -3.41 8.95 18.21
CA HIS A 215 -4.76 8.70 18.69
C HIS A 215 -5.68 9.92 18.46
N PRO A 216 -6.89 9.75 17.90
CA PRO A 216 -7.72 10.87 17.47
C PRO A 216 -8.16 11.81 18.60
N THR A 217 -8.32 11.28 19.83
CA THR A 217 -8.81 12.07 20.98
C THR A 217 -7.84 12.20 22.15
N GLN A 218 -6.80 11.37 22.21
CA GLN A 218 -5.96 11.17 23.42
C GLN A 218 -4.55 10.81 22.99
N ARG A 219 -3.86 11.77 22.35
CA ARG A 219 -2.46 11.59 21.97
C ARG A 219 -1.62 11.43 23.23
N SER A 220 -0.75 10.43 23.25
CA SER A 220 0.15 10.19 24.39
C SER A 220 1.50 9.68 23.92
N ALA A 221 2.57 10.29 24.46
CA ALA A 221 3.93 9.84 24.26
C ALA A 221 4.39 8.76 25.25
N THR A 222 3.59 8.46 26.26
CA THR A 222 4.02 7.64 27.41
C THR A 222 4.34 6.20 27.01
N PRO A 223 3.52 5.49 26.21
CA PRO A 223 3.86 4.13 25.77
C PRO A 223 5.16 4.09 24.94
N GLY A 224 5.38 5.09 24.08
CA GLY A 224 6.61 5.19 23.31
C GLY A 224 7.83 5.46 24.19
N LEU A 225 7.71 6.30 25.21
CA LEU A 225 8.78 6.55 26.16
C LEU A 225 9.14 5.30 26.98
N GLU A 226 8.14 4.53 27.42
CA GLU A 226 8.36 3.25 28.12
C GLU A 226 9.08 2.24 27.23
N PHE A 227 8.65 2.13 25.97
CA PHE A 227 9.32 1.28 24.98
C PHE A 227 10.79 1.68 24.76
N LEU A 228 11.09 2.98 24.67
CA LEU A 228 12.47 3.47 24.49
C LEU A 228 13.33 3.30 25.75
N ARG A 229 12.74 3.39 26.95
CA ARG A 229 13.44 3.13 28.23
C ARG A 229 13.75 1.64 28.41
N ASN A 230 12.89 0.76 27.90
CA ASN A 230 13.14 -0.68 27.90
C ASN A 230 14.13 -1.04 26.78
N SER A 231 15.41 -0.77 27.05
CA SER A 231 16.50 -0.96 26.09
C SER A 231 16.55 -2.38 25.51
N ALA A 232 16.18 -3.42 26.26
CA ALA A 232 16.16 -4.79 25.75
C ALA A 232 15.14 -4.98 24.60
N GLY A 233 13.94 -4.42 24.71
CA GLY A 233 12.90 -4.53 23.66
C GLY A 233 13.26 -3.70 22.43
N ALA A 234 13.65 -2.44 22.62
CA ALA A 234 13.96 -1.53 21.51
C ALA A 234 15.25 -1.93 20.76
N ILE A 235 16.31 -2.37 21.46
CA ILE A 235 17.60 -2.73 20.86
C ILE A 235 17.48 -3.97 19.97
N THR A 236 16.62 -4.95 20.30
CA THR A 236 16.42 -6.13 19.45
C THR A 236 16.00 -5.76 18.02
N HIS A 237 15.39 -4.59 17.85
CA HIS A 237 14.92 -4.12 16.55
C HIS A 237 15.85 -3.08 15.88
N VAL A 238 16.91 -2.62 16.55
CA VAL A 238 17.87 -1.66 15.97
C VAL A 238 18.62 -2.26 14.78
N GLN A 239 18.88 -3.57 14.80
CA GLN A 239 19.56 -4.31 13.72
C GLN A 239 18.61 -4.81 12.62
N SER A 240 17.34 -4.40 12.66
CA SER A 240 16.35 -4.85 11.68
C SER A 240 16.51 -4.16 10.31
N ALA A 241 15.69 -4.59 9.34
CA ALA A 241 15.64 -4.01 8.00
C ALA A 241 15.49 -2.48 8.02
N GLN A 242 16.02 -1.83 6.99
CA GLN A 242 16.03 -0.36 6.87
C GLN A 242 14.65 0.28 7.10
N SER A 243 13.56 -0.33 6.61
CA SER A 243 12.19 0.16 6.81
C SER A 243 11.76 0.22 8.28
N ARG A 244 12.08 -0.82 9.07
CA ARG A 244 11.81 -0.87 10.51
C ARG A 244 12.67 0.13 11.27
N ARG A 245 13.93 0.33 10.87
CA ARG A 245 14.79 1.39 11.42
C ARG A 245 14.18 2.79 11.19
N HIS A 246 13.70 3.08 9.98
CA HIS A 246 13.02 4.35 9.69
C HIS A 246 11.76 4.53 10.53
N PHE A 247 10.97 3.47 10.71
CA PHE A 247 9.80 3.48 11.59
C PHE A 247 10.18 3.83 13.05
N LEU A 248 11.25 3.22 13.59
CA LEU A 248 11.72 3.52 14.94
C LEU A 248 12.24 4.95 15.08
N VAL A 249 12.93 5.46 14.06
CA VAL A 249 13.35 6.87 14.04
C VAL A 249 12.12 7.80 14.08
N GLN A 250 11.11 7.51 13.25
CA GLN A 250 9.85 8.27 13.29
C GLN A 250 9.17 8.19 14.66
N LEU A 251 9.21 7.03 15.32
CA LEU A 251 8.69 6.87 16.67
C LEU A 251 9.44 7.76 17.66
N CYS A 252 10.79 7.71 17.66
CA CYS A 252 11.61 8.51 18.56
C CYS A 252 11.35 10.01 18.39
N LEU A 253 11.30 10.48 17.13
CA LEU A 253 11.04 11.88 16.82
C LEU A 253 9.60 12.29 17.19
N GLY A 254 8.63 11.42 16.96
CA GLY A 254 7.24 11.65 17.34
C GLY A 254 7.05 11.73 18.85
N VAL A 255 7.66 10.81 19.61
CA VAL A 255 7.69 10.84 21.08
C VAL A 255 8.34 12.12 21.59
N ALA A 256 9.51 12.49 21.05
CA ALA A 256 10.20 13.71 21.45
C ALA A 256 9.35 14.95 21.19
N ARG A 257 8.74 15.06 20.01
CA ARG A 257 7.85 16.18 19.66
C ARG A 257 6.66 16.30 20.61
N GLN A 258 5.96 15.20 20.86
CA GLN A 258 4.80 15.20 21.74
C GLN A 258 5.19 15.54 23.19
N LEU A 259 6.33 15.04 23.69
CA LEU A 259 6.83 15.39 25.03
C LEU A 259 7.26 16.86 25.13
N LEU A 260 7.77 17.46 24.05
CA LEU A 260 8.06 18.88 24.00
C LEU A 260 6.78 19.72 24.02
N GLU A 261 5.73 19.29 23.31
CA GLU A 261 4.40 19.92 23.36
C GLU A 261 3.77 19.82 24.78
N GLU A 262 4.08 18.76 25.54
CA GLU A 262 3.69 18.57 26.94
C GLU A 262 4.65 19.25 27.97
N GLU A 263 5.64 20.03 27.51
CA GLU A 263 6.68 20.68 28.35
C GLU A 263 7.55 19.71 29.19
N ARG A 264 7.60 18.42 28.81
CA ARG A 264 8.38 17.36 29.48
C ARG A 264 9.79 17.23 28.88
N TYR A 265 10.57 18.29 28.96
CA TYR A 265 11.87 18.42 28.28
C TYR A 265 12.89 17.32 28.60
N VAL A 266 12.98 16.89 29.87
CA VAL A 266 13.94 15.86 30.31
C VAL A 266 13.67 14.53 29.60
N GLU A 267 12.42 14.20 29.39
CA GLU A 267 12.05 12.93 28.76
C GLU A 267 12.13 13.00 27.24
N ALA A 268 11.84 14.17 26.66
CA ALA A 268 12.12 14.43 25.25
C ALA A 268 13.61 14.20 24.93
N GLN A 269 14.52 14.61 25.82
CA GLN A 269 15.96 14.36 25.67
C GLN A 269 16.30 12.87 25.64
N ILE A 270 15.61 12.03 26.42
CA ILE A 270 15.82 10.57 26.39
C ILE A 270 15.52 10.01 25.00
N ALA A 271 14.38 10.39 24.42
CA ALA A 271 13.98 9.92 23.09
C ALA A 271 14.95 10.41 21.99
N MET A 272 15.40 11.67 22.07
CA MET A 272 16.40 12.22 21.15
C MET A 272 17.75 11.52 21.29
N GLN A 273 18.21 11.29 22.52
CA GLN A 273 19.48 10.63 22.78
C GLN A 273 19.47 9.19 22.26
N PHE A 274 18.39 8.45 22.51
CA PHE A 274 18.21 7.10 21.95
C PHE A 274 18.33 7.09 20.43
N SER A 275 17.65 8.03 19.75
CA SER A 275 17.72 8.13 18.29
C SER A 275 19.13 8.42 17.77
N LYS A 276 19.90 9.25 18.51
CA LYS A 276 21.27 9.60 18.17
C LYS A 276 22.23 8.43 18.40
N GLU A 277 22.05 7.66 19.45
CA GLU A 277 22.92 6.52 19.79
C GLU A 277 22.72 5.34 18.84
N HIS A 278 21.47 5.02 18.48
CA HIS A 278 21.16 3.81 17.73
C HIS A 278 20.93 4.03 16.23
N PHE A 279 20.62 5.26 15.81
CA PHE A 279 20.30 5.61 14.42
C PHE A 279 21.05 6.85 13.92
N ALA A 280 22.30 7.02 14.38
CA ALA A 280 23.18 8.12 14.00
C ALA A 280 23.28 8.31 12.47
N ASP A 281 23.29 7.21 11.73
CA ASP A 281 23.36 7.16 10.26
C ASP A 281 22.12 7.74 9.56
N LEU A 282 20.97 7.73 10.23
CA LEU A 282 19.70 8.22 9.68
C LEU A 282 19.34 9.63 10.19
N VAL A 283 19.77 9.96 11.42
CA VAL A 283 19.38 11.21 12.10
C VAL A 283 20.43 12.29 11.95
N LEU A 284 21.72 11.95 11.90
CA LEU A 284 22.79 12.93 11.77
C LEU A 284 23.10 13.21 10.29
N PRO A 285 23.36 14.47 9.91
CA PRO A 285 23.85 14.79 8.58
C PRO A 285 25.10 13.97 8.29
N ARG A 286 25.09 13.23 7.17
CA ARG A 286 26.26 12.47 6.73
C ARG A 286 27.42 13.45 6.61
N ALA A 287 28.38 13.36 7.53
CA ALA A 287 29.59 14.16 7.45
C ALA A 287 30.18 13.96 6.05
N PRO A 288 30.60 15.04 5.34
CA PRO A 288 31.21 14.90 4.04
C PRO A 288 32.43 14.02 4.22
N VAL A 289 32.34 12.78 3.75
CA VAL A 289 33.45 11.84 3.77
C VAL A 289 34.53 12.48 2.91
N THR A 290 35.60 12.92 3.55
CA THR A 290 36.84 13.33 2.90
C THR A 290 37.18 12.24 1.89
N ALA A 291 37.11 12.59 0.61
CA ALA A 291 37.22 11.64 -0.49
C ALA A 291 38.51 10.81 -0.35
N PRO A 292 38.44 9.47 -0.26
CA PRO A 292 39.60 8.65 -0.56
C PRO A 292 39.88 8.71 -2.07
N ALA A 293 41.16 8.82 -2.39
CA ALA A 293 41.71 9.02 -3.73
C ALA A 293 41.05 8.13 -4.83
N PRO A 294 40.83 8.67 -6.05
CA PRO A 294 40.06 7.98 -7.07
C PRO A 294 40.83 6.80 -7.66
N ALA A 295 40.34 5.58 -7.42
CA ALA A 295 40.62 4.46 -8.32
C ALA A 295 39.78 4.60 -9.60
N PRO A 296 40.35 4.31 -10.79
CA PRO A 296 39.68 4.59 -12.06
C PRO A 296 38.58 3.56 -12.36
N GLN A 297 37.32 3.90 -12.07
CA GLN A 297 36.17 3.10 -12.49
C GLN A 297 35.52 3.65 -13.79
N PRO A 298 35.27 2.82 -14.82
CA PRO A 298 34.74 3.24 -16.12
C PRO A 298 33.27 3.71 -16.09
N ALA A 299 32.53 3.42 -15.01
CA ALA A 299 31.14 3.87 -14.84
C ALA A 299 31.01 5.39 -14.62
N ALA A 300 32.02 6.03 -14.02
CA ALA A 300 32.04 7.47 -13.79
C ALA A 300 32.12 8.25 -15.12
N ARG A 301 32.85 7.73 -16.12
CA ARG A 301 32.92 8.33 -17.46
C ARG A 301 31.57 8.31 -18.18
N HIS A 302 30.77 7.25 -18.01
CA HIS A 302 29.44 7.18 -18.63
C HIS A 302 28.44 8.15 -18.00
N LYS A 303 28.49 8.32 -16.67
CA LYS A 303 27.66 9.32 -15.98
C LYS A 303 28.05 10.74 -16.38
N GLN A 304 29.35 11.01 -16.45
CA GLN A 304 29.87 12.32 -16.83
C GLN A 304 29.62 12.65 -18.31
N ARG A 305 29.60 11.65 -19.21
CA ARG A 305 29.20 11.83 -20.61
C ARG A 305 27.71 12.16 -20.72
N ARG A 306 26.85 11.44 -20.00
CA ARG A 306 25.40 11.74 -19.95
C ARG A 306 25.08 13.11 -19.35
N GLU A 307 25.81 13.53 -18.32
CA GLU A 307 25.64 14.87 -17.75
C GLU A 307 26.09 15.95 -18.73
N ARG A 308 27.17 15.71 -19.49
CA ARG A 308 27.64 16.64 -20.53
C ARG A 308 26.67 16.71 -21.72
N ASP A 309 26.14 15.57 -22.15
CA ASP A 309 25.12 15.50 -23.21
C ASP A 309 23.82 16.19 -22.76
N ASN A 310 23.42 16.06 -21.49
CA ASN A 310 22.28 16.78 -20.93
C ASN A 310 22.52 18.29 -20.83
N LEU A 311 23.73 18.73 -20.49
CA LEU A 311 24.07 20.14 -20.44
C LEU A 311 24.10 20.76 -21.86
N GLU A 312 24.58 20.04 -22.87
CA GLU A 312 24.50 20.48 -24.27
C GLU A 312 23.05 20.57 -24.78
N LEU A 313 22.17 19.65 -24.36
CA LEU A 313 20.73 19.75 -24.67
C LEU A 313 20.07 20.96 -23.98
N LEU A 314 20.49 21.30 -22.77
CA LEU A 314 20.02 22.49 -22.05
C LEU A 314 20.54 23.79 -22.68
N ASP A 315 21.79 23.83 -23.13
CA ASP A 315 22.33 24.98 -23.88
C ASP A 315 21.60 25.15 -25.22
N GLN A 316 21.30 24.06 -25.94
CA GLN A 316 20.51 24.14 -27.18
C GLN A 316 19.07 24.62 -26.94
N LEU A 317 18.48 24.29 -25.79
CA LEU A 317 17.17 24.82 -25.38
C LEU A 317 17.24 26.30 -24.98
N ALA A 318 18.33 26.73 -24.34
CA ALA A 318 18.55 28.13 -23.98
C ALA A 318 18.74 29.01 -25.24
N PHE A 319 19.49 28.54 -26.24
CA PHE A 319 19.63 29.24 -27.52
C PHE A 319 18.38 29.14 -28.42
N GLY A 320 17.58 28.07 -28.29
CA GLY A 320 16.29 27.95 -28.98
C GLY A 320 15.25 28.96 -28.49
N LEU A 321 15.29 29.34 -27.21
CA LEU A 321 14.40 30.34 -26.61
C LEU A 321 14.73 31.78 -27.02
N GLU A 322 15.99 32.10 -27.36
CA GLU A 322 16.35 33.43 -27.89
C GLU A 322 15.93 33.61 -29.36
N THR A 323 15.83 32.53 -30.15
CA THR A 323 15.30 32.60 -31.52
C THR A 323 13.78 32.69 -31.62
N VAL A 324 13.04 32.33 -30.57
CA VAL A 324 11.56 32.43 -30.56
C VAL A 324 11.08 33.78 -30.00
N PHE A 325 11.92 34.51 -29.25
CA PHE A 325 11.55 35.80 -28.65
C PHE A 325 11.55 37.02 -29.61
N ASN A 326 11.98 36.85 -30.88
CA ASN A 326 11.89 37.91 -31.90
C ASN A 326 10.77 37.73 -32.94
N ASN A 327 9.95 36.68 -32.83
CA ASN A 327 8.82 36.48 -33.73
C ASN A 327 7.67 35.84 -32.96
N THR A 328 6.81 36.67 -32.33
CA THR A 328 5.35 36.47 -32.20
C THR A 328 4.75 37.50 -31.25
N HIS A 329 4.64 38.75 -31.73
CA HIS A 329 3.51 39.58 -31.37
C HIS A 329 2.28 38.96 -32.03
N SER A 330 1.54 38.08 -31.34
CA SER A 330 0.09 37.92 -31.48
C SER A 330 -0.42 36.72 -30.66
N ILE A 331 -1.61 36.91 -30.09
CA ILE A 331 -2.55 35.92 -29.55
C ILE A 331 -2.39 35.56 -28.06
N LEU A 332 -3.23 36.25 -27.29
CA LEU A 332 -3.59 36.03 -25.90
C LEU A 332 -4.56 34.84 -25.71
N THR A 333 -4.64 34.42 -24.44
CA THR A 333 -5.73 33.71 -23.72
C THR A 333 -5.71 32.18 -23.73
N SER A 334 -5.34 31.57 -22.59
CA SER A 334 -6.28 30.77 -21.76
C SER A 334 -5.57 30.04 -20.60
N ASN A 335 -6.00 30.42 -19.40
CA ASN A 335 -5.90 29.86 -18.05
C ASN A 335 -5.51 28.39 -17.78
N ASN A 336 -4.66 28.30 -16.73
CA ASN A 336 -4.62 27.40 -15.57
C ASN A 336 -3.86 26.04 -15.56
N PRO A 337 -3.26 25.68 -14.40
CA PRO A 337 -2.15 24.74 -14.26
C PRO A 337 -2.59 23.37 -13.72
N ASP A 338 -1.80 22.33 -14.01
CA ASP A 338 -1.83 21.09 -13.21
C ASP A 338 -0.43 20.46 -13.06
N SER A 339 0.03 20.52 -11.81
CA SER A 339 0.60 19.45 -10.98
C SER A 339 1.48 18.36 -11.62
N ILE A 340 2.77 18.42 -11.29
CA ILE A 340 3.77 17.38 -11.54
C ILE A 340 3.72 16.34 -10.40
N ALA A 341 3.39 15.10 -10.74
CA ALA A 341 3.44 13.95 -9.85
C ALA A 341 4.84 13.30 -9.83
N PHE A 342 5.36 12.98 -8.64
CA PHE A 342 6.55 12.14 -8.44
C PHE A 342 6.16 10.69 -8.03
N PRO A 343 6.98 9.68 -8.36
CA PRO A 343 6.59 8.28 -8.29
C PRO A 343 6.76 7.66 -6.89
N ALA A 344 5.73 6.91 -6.47
CA ALA A 344 5.75 6.05 -5.29
C ALA A 344 6.48 4.73 -5.58
N SER A 345 7.66 4.55 -5.02
CA SER A 345 8.36 3.27 -4.97
C SER A 345 9.17 3.16 -3.68
N ASP A 346 8.53 2.76 -2.58
CA ASP A 346 9.21 1.99 -1.50
C ASP A 346 8.29 1.43 -0.40
N ALA A 347 7.10 0.94 -0.75
CA ALA A 347 6.19 0.31 0.22
C ALA A 347 6.42 -1.21 0.41
N ALA A 348 7.43 -1.80 -0.24
CA ALA A 348 7.58 -3.26 -0.33
C ALA A 348 8.57 -3.90 0.66
N SER A 349 9.32 -3.12 1.46
CA SER A 349 10.37 -3.66 2.34
C SER A 349 9.96 -3.84 3.82
N MET A 350 8.69 -3.67 4.18
CA MET A 350 8.21 -3.90 5.55
C MET A 350 7.83 -5.36 5.88
N ILE A 351 7.77 -6.26 4.88
CA ILE A 351 7.00 -7.51 4.99
C ILE A 351 7.84 -8.80 4.95
N THR A 352 9.15 -8.74 4.72
CA THR A 352 10.00 -9.95 4.71
C THR A 352 11.04 -9.89 5.81
N GLU A 353 10.69 -10.51 6.94
CA GLU A 353 11.52 -11.35 7.85
C GLU A 353 10.89 -11.41 9.25
#